data_AF-A0A2T2SC20-F1
#
_entry.id   AF-A0A2T2SC20-F1
#
_cell.length_a   1.000
_cell.length_b   1.000
_cell.length_c   1.000
_cell.angle_alpha   90.00
_cell.angle_beta   90.00
_cell.angle_gamma   90.00
#
_symmetry.space_group_name_H-M   'P 1'
#
loop_
_entity.id
_entity.type
_entity.pdbx_description
1 polymer ?
#
loop_
_entity_poly.entity_id
_entity_poly.type
_entity_poly.pdbx_seq_one_letter_code
_entity_poly.pdbx_strand_id
1 'polypeptide(L)'
;YDTVDEAIQIINDRPPPLSLYAFTDRDATVDTLLNRTTAGSTCVNEGFLHFINPNLPFGGKGESGIGRGHGVRSFREFSNERSVLRRTYGSDLLRTLYPPYGRLTSRMADWVLRYV
;
A
#
# COMPACT_ATOMS: atom_id res chain seq x y z
N TYR A 1 0.74 11.88 -30.63
CA TYR A 1 0.12 10.56 -30.52
C TYR A 1 -1.24 10.70 -31.16
N ASP A 2 -1.65 9.70 -31.92
CA ASP A 2 -2.95 9.67 -32.61
C ASP A 2 -3.90 8.68 -31.94
N THR A 3 -3.36 7.77 -31.11
CA THR A 3 -4.11 6.77 -30.35
C THR A 3 -3.79 6.80 -28.85
N VAL A 4 -4.68 6.26 -28.02
CA VAL A 4 -4.44 6.12 -26.57
C VAL A 4 -3.28 5.17 -26.30
N ASP A 5 -3.12 4.11 -27.12
CA ASP A 5 -2.01 3.16 -27.01
C ASP A 5 -0.65 3.83 -27.20
N GLU A 6 -0.52 4.72 -28.18
CA GLU A 6 0.70 5.51 -28.37
C GLU A 6 0.98 6.42 -27.18
N ALA A 7 -0.06 7.06 -26.61
CA ALA A 7 0.10 7.89 -25.42
C ALA A 7 0.60 7.07 -24.22
N ILE A 8 0.04 5.87 -24.02
CA ILE A 8 0.46 4.93 -22.97
C ILE A 8 1.92 4.51 -23.19
N GLN A 9 2.32 4.20 -24.42
CA GLN A 9 3.70 3.84 -24.73
C GLN A 9 4.67 4.99 -24.39
N ILE A 10 4.33 6.21 -24.80
CA ILE A 10 5.10 7.42 -24.51
C ILE A 10 5.26 7.65 -23.00
N ILE A 11 4.24 7.32 -22.20
CA ILE A 11 4.29 7.42 -20.73
C ILE A 11 5.20 6.34 -20.15
N ASN A 12 5.04 5.09 -20.60
CA ASN A 12 5.76 3.93 -20.07
C ASN A 12 7.23 3.88 -20.50
N ASP A 13 7.61 4.55 -21.59
CA ASP A 13 9.01 4.70 -22.03
C ASP A 13 9.80 5.71 -21.17
N ARG A 14 9.19 6.25 -20.12
CA ARG A 14 9.79 7.21 -19.19
C ARG A 14 9.67 6.71 -17.74
N PRO A 15 10.50 7.23 -16.83
CA PRO A 15 10.34 6.95 -15.41
C PRO A 15 8.93 7.32 -14.91
N PRO A 16 8.35 6.57 -13.95
CA PRO A 16 6.99 6.80 -13.49
C PRO A 16 6.79 8.22 -12.93
N PRO A 17 5.85 9.00 -13.47
CA PRO A 17 5.64 10.38 -13.07
C PRO A 17 5.02 10.48 -11.67
N LEU A 18 5.22 11.64 -11.03
CA LEU A 18 4.56 11.95 -9.75
C LEU A 18 3.03 12.06 -9.90
N SER A 19 2.56 12.60 -11.02
CA SER A 19 1.13 12.75 -11.29
C SER A 19 0.83 12.57 -12.78
N LEU A 20 -0.28 11.89 -13.07
CA LEU A 20 -0.85 11.72 -14.41
C LEU A 20 -2.19 12.45 -14.47
N TYR A 21 -2.47 13.14 -15.57
CA TYR A 21 -3.72 13.86 -15.79
C TYR A 21 -4.38 13.33 -17.06
N ALA A 22 -5.60 12.82 -16.94
CA ALA A 22 -6.37 12.25 -18.04
C ALA A 22 -7.62 13.11 -18.28
N PHE A 23 -7.71 13.77 -19.43
CA PHE A 23 -8.89 14.53 -19.82
C PHE A 23 -9.69 13.77 -20.88
N THR A 24 -10.81 13.18 -20.48
CA THR A 24 -11.69 12.40 -21.35
C THR A 24 -13.07 12.18 -20.71
N ASP A 25 -14.11 12.12 -21.54
CA ASP A 25 -15.46 11.72 -21.11
C ASP A 25 -15.72 10.20 -21.23
N ARG A 26 -14.71 9.42 -21.65
CA ARG A 26 -14.84 7.97 -21.87
C ARG A 26 -14.22 7.19 -20.72
N ASP A 27 -15.06 6.61 -19.87
CA ASP A 27 -14.63 5.78 -18.74
C ASP A 27 -13.71 4.63 -19.15
N ALA A 28 -13.99 3.99 -20.30
CA ALA A 28 -13.13 2.94 -20.83
C ALA A 28 -11.69 3.41 -21.10
N THR A 29 -11.49 4.68 -21.45
CA THR A 29 -10.15 5.27 -21.63
C THR A 29 -9.47 5.55 -20.29
N VAL A 30 -10.23 6.03 -19.30
CA VAL A 30 -9.74 6.18 -17.92
C VAL A 30 -9.25 4.84 -17.39
N ASP A 31 -10.08 3.80 -17.47
CA ASP A 31 -9.73 2.45 -17.01
C ASP A 31 -8.50 1.90 -17.74
N THR A 32 -8.42 2.12 -19.05
CA THR A 32 -7.26 1.70 -19.85
C THR A 32 -5.99 2.40 -19.38
N LEU A 33 -6.03 3.72 -19.14
CA LEU A 33 -4.89 4.49 -18.65
C LEU A 33 -4.46 4.02 -17.25
N LEU A 34 -5.40 3.89 -16.31
CA LEU A 34 -5.12 3.48 -14.93
C LEU A 34 -4.54 2.06 -14.84
N ASN A 35 -5.01 1.14 -15.68
CA ASN A 35 -4.54 -0.24 -15.67
C ASN A 35 -3.20 -0.44 -16.39
N ARG A 36 -2.82 0.47 -17.31
CA ARG A 36 -1.66 0.28 -18.19
C ARG A 36 -0.55 1.31 -17.99
N THR A 37 -0.70 2.22 -17.04
CA THR A 37 0.35 3.18 -16.66
C THR A 37 0.59 3.13 -15.15
N THR A 38 1.73 3.65 -14.72
CA THR A 38 2.05 3.80 -13.29
C THR A 38 2.37 5.26 -13.01
N ALA A 39 1.73 5.84 -11.98
CA ALA A 39 2.02 7.18 -11.50
C ALA A 39 1.86 7.25 -9.97
N GLY A 40 2.41 8.29 -9.36
CA GLY A 40 2.16 8.59 -7.94
C GLY A 40 0.68 8.83 -7.68
N SER A 41 0.07 9.74 -8.42
CA SER A 41 -1.37 10.06 -8.38
C SER A 41 -1.93 10.22 -9.80
N THR A 42 -3.24 10.05 -9.96
CA THR A 42 -3.93 10.33 -11.23
C THR A 42 -5.17 11.19 -10.98
N CYS A 43 -5.39 12.20 -11.80
CA CYS A 43 -6.67 12.91 -11.86
C CYS A 43 -7.32 12.73 -13.22
N VAL A 44 -8.66 12.68 -13.20
CA VAL A 44 -9.49 12.60 -14.40
C VAL A 44 -10.27 13.90 -14.51
N ASN A 45 -10.20 14.54 -15.68
CA ASN A 45 -10.84 15.82 -15.99
C ASN A 45 -10.51 16.96 -15.03
N GLU A 46 -9.37 16.87 -14.34
CA GLU A 46 -8.91 17.85 -13.38
C GLU A 46 -7.39 17.80 -13.27
N GLY A 47 -6.77 18.91 -12.90
CA GLY A 47 -5.36 19.00 -12.54
C GLY A 47 -5.19 19.47 -11.10
N PHE A 48 -4.11 19.03 -10.45
CA PHE A 48 -3.63 19.55 -9.15
C PHE A 48 -4.54 19.36 -7.92
N LEU A 49 -5.88 19.33 -8.03
CA LEU A 49 -6.78 19.33 -6.88
C LEU A 49 -6.66 18.08 -5.98
N HIS A 50 -6.14 16.96 -6.50
CA HIS A 50 -5.82 15.79 -5.68
C HIS A 50 -4.83 16.11 -4.56
N PHE A 51 -3.94 17.08 -4.78
CA PHE A 51 -2.98 17.55 -3.78
C PHE A 51 -3.66 18.31 -2.63
N ILE A 52 -4.78 18.99 -2.88
CA ILE A 52 -5.44 19.80 -1.84
C ILE A 52 -6.26 18.91 -0.89
N ASN A 53 -6.65 17.70 -1.33
CA ASN A 53 -7.44 16.78 -0.52
C ASN A 53 -6.54 16.04 0.51
N PRO A 54 -6.66 16.33 1.82
CA PRO A 54 -5.81 15.71 2.84
C PRO A 54 -6.10 14.22 3.06
N ASN A 55 -7.20 13.69 2.52
CA ASN A 55 -7.56 12.28 2.61
C ASN A 55 -6.92 11.44 1.49
N LEU A 56 -6.39 12.07 0.43
CA LEU A 56 -5.69 11.37 -0.64
C LEU A 56 -4.20 11.29 -0.32
N PRO A 57 -3.59 10.10 -0.35
CA PRO A 57 -2.17 9.95 -0.05
C PRO A 57 -1.33 10.47 -1.22
N PHE A 58 -0.56 11.53 -0.97
CA PHE A 58 0.28 12.17 -1.98
C PHE A 58 1.73 11.72 -1.86
N GLY A 59 2.31 11.26 -2.97
CA GLY A 59 3.68 10.79 -3.04
C GLY A 59 3.97 10.11 -4.37
N GLY A 60 5.26 9.91 -4.66
CA GLY A 60 5.75 9.32 -5.89
C GLY A 60 5.81 7.80 -5.86
N LYS A 61 6.32 7.24 -6.96
CA LYS A 61 6.73 5.84 -7.06
C LYS A 61 7.96 5.76 -7.98
N GLY A 62 8.96 4.99 -7.56
CA GLY A 62 10.22 4.87 -8.30
C GLY A 62 10.96 6.20 -8.30
N GLU A 63 11.27 6.70 -9.48
CA GLU A 63 12.08 7.89 -9.73
C GLU A 63 11.37 9.18 -9.34
N SER A 64 10.04 9.18 -9.27
CA SER A 64 9.27 10.31 -8.73
C SER A 64 9.23 10.35 -7.20
N GLY A 65 9.75 9.33 -6.51
CA GLY A 65 9.89 9.30 -5.05
C GLY A 65 9.39 8.01 -4.39
N ILE A 66 9.55 7.97 -3.07
CA ILE A 66 9.12 6.87 -2.20
C ILE A 66 8.28 7.41 -1.03
N GLY A 67 7.41 6.57 -0.49
CA GLY A 67 6.51 6.96 0.59
C GLY A 67 5.36 7.86 0.12
N ARG A 68 4.39 8.06 1.01
CA ARG A 68 3.23 8.93 0.75
C ARG A 68 2.86 9.69 2.03
N GLY A 69 2.54 10.96 1.89
CA GLY A 69 2.07 11.83 2.97
C GLY A 69 0.59 12.22 2.81
N HIS A 70 0.26 13.35 3.44
CA HIS A 70 -1.07 13.94 3.70
C HIS A 70 -1.83 13.39 4.91
N GLY A 71 -2.44 14.32 5.65
CA GLY A 71 -3.32 14.03 6.78
C GLY A 71 -2.76 12.98 7.73
N VAL A 72 -3.59 11.96 8.01
CA VAL A 72 -3.23 10.81 8.85
C VAL A 72 -2.10 9.96 8.26
N ARG A 73 -1.91 9.98 6.93
CA ARG A 73 -0.85 9.20 6.28
C ARG A 73 0.52 9.76 6.64
N SER A 74 0.70 11.08 6.62
CA SER A 74 1.94 11.71 7.11
C SER A 74 2.23 11.32 8.55
N PHE A 75 1.20 11.36 9.43
CA PHE A 75 1.38 10.95 10.82
C PHE A 75 1.88 9.50 10.92
N ARG A 76 1.28 8.56 10.18
CA ARG A 76 1.70 7.16 10.16
C ARG A 76 3.11 6.98 9.59
N GLU A 77 3.45 7.68 8.51
CA GLU A 77 4.76 7.56 7.84
C GLU A 77 5.91 8.09 8.71
N PHE A 78 5.66 9.15 9.49
CA PHE A 78 6.65 9.74 10.40
C PHE A 78 6.54 9.25 11.85
N SER A 79 5.68 8.27 12.13
CA SER A 79 5.55 7.64 13.44
C SER A 79 6.12 6.23 13.43
N ASN A 80 6.72 5.83 14.54
CA ASN A 80 7.03 4.42 14.79
C ASN A 80 5.80 3.74 15.41
N GLU A 81 5.12 2.85 14.68
CA GLU A 81 4.02 2.06 15.23
C GLU A 81 4.58 1.00 16.20
N ARG A 82 4.54 1.33 17.49
CA ARG A 82 5.06 0.47 18.55
C ARG A 82 4.02 -0.55 18.97
N SER A 83 4.30 -1.82 18.71
CA SER A 83 3.53 -2.93 19.28
C SER A 83 3.75 -3.06 20.79
N VAL A 84 2.66 -3.18 21.56
CA VAL A 84 2.68 -3.38 23.01
C VAL A 84 1.77 -4.55 23.39
N LEU A 85 2.35 -5.60 23.96
CA LEU A 85 1.61 -6.71 24.56
C LEU A 85 1.66 -6.59 26.08
N ARG A 86 0.49 -6.53 26.72
CA ARG A 86 0.37 -6.59 28.18
C ARG A 86 -0.29 -7.91 28.58
N ARG A 87 0.44 -8.73 29.34
CA ARG A 87 -0.09 -9.95 29.94
C ARG A 87 -0.64 -9.66 31.34
N THR A 88 -1.82 -10.18 31.65
CA THR A 88 -2.35 -10.24 33.02
C THR A 88 -1.78 -11.45 33.75
N TYR A 89 -1.34 -11.27 34.99
CA TYR A 89 -0.86 -12.35 35.84
C TYR A 89 -2.00 -13.36 36.12
N GLY A 90 -1.67 -14.66 36.18
CA GLY A 90 -2.63 -15.71 36.55
C GLY A 90 -3.36 -16.41 35.39
N SER A 91 -3.09 -16.08 34.13
CA SER A 91 -3.61 -16.88 33.01
C SER A 91 -2.83 -18.19 32.87
N ASP A 92 -3.42 -19.29 33.35
CA ASP A 92 -2.85 -20.65 33.26
C ASP A 92 -2.93 -21.20 31.82
N LEU A 93 -3.75 -20.57 30.96
CA LEU A 93 -3.94 -20.94 29.55
C LEU A 93 -2.61 -20.97 28.75
N LEU A 94 -1.68 -20.05 29.06
CA LEU A 94 -0.39 -19.96 28.39
C LEU A 94 0.71 -20.75 29.09
N ARG A 95 0.44 -21.40 30.24
CA ARG A 95 1.44 -22.19 30.96
C ARG A 95 2.02 -23.30 30.10
N THR A 96 1.18 -23.88 29.24
CA THR A 96 1.54 -24.90 28.26
C THR A 96 2.54 -24.37 27.21
N LEU A 97 2.62 -23.06 26.95
CA LEU A 97 3.64 -22.52 26.04
C LEU A 97 5.03 -22.39 26.68
N TYR A 98 5.14 -22.59 27.99
CA TYR A 98 6.39 -22.51 28.73
C TYR A 98 6.82 -23.90 29.23
N PRO A 99 8.11 -24.12 29.52
CA PRO A 99 8.59 -25.39 30.06
C PRO A 99 7.90 -25.79 31.39
N PRO A 100 7.80 -27.11 31.67
CA PRO A 100 8.26 -28.23 30.85
C PRO A 100 7.30 -28.53 29.67
N TYR A 101 7.87 -28.71 28.48
CA TYR A 101 7.11 -29.02 27.28
C TYR A 101 6.57 -30.46 27.33
N GLY A 102 5.28 -30.63 27.04
CA GLY A 102 4.59 -31.92 27.08
C GLY A 102 4.20 -32.44 25.69
N ARG A 103 3.55 -33.61 25.64
CA ARG A 103 3.08 -34.18 24.36
C ARG A 103 2.13 -33.26 23.59
N LEU A 104 1.32 -32.49 24.30
CA LEU A 104 0.36 -31.56 23.69
C LEU A 104 1.08 -30.39 23.01
N THR A 105 2.14 -29.85 23.63
CA THR A 105 2.90 -28.72 23.09
C THR A 105 3.67 -29.11 21.84
N SER A 106 4.29 -30.29 21.84
CA SER A 106 4.99 -30.81 20.67
C SER A 106 4.03 -31.03 19.50
N ARG A 107 2.85 -31.63 19.74
CA ARG A 107 1.84 -31.81 18.69
C ARG A 107 1.30 -30.48 18.14
N MET A 108 1.12 -29.48 18.99
CA MET A 108 0.72 -28.14 18.57
C MET A 108 1.82 -27.47 17.75
N ALA A 109 3.08 -27.55 18.19
CA ALA A 109 4.22 -27.02 17.46
C ALA A 109 4.36 -27.68 16.08
N ASP A 110 4.29 -29.01 16.01
CA ASP A 110 4.35 -29.76 14.74
C ASP A 110 3.21 -29.38 13.79
N TRP A 111 2.01 -29.13 14.33
CA TRP A 111 0.88 -28.68 13.53
C TRP A 111 1.07 -27.26 12.98
N VAL A 112 1.57 -26.32 13.80
CA VAL A 112 1.85 -24.94 13.36
C VAL A 112 2.97 -24.92 12.32
N LEU A 113 4.06 -25.65 12.55
CA LEU A 113 5.20 -25.74 11.64
C LEU A 113 4.88 -26.44 10.32
N ARG A 114 3.74 -27.14 10.21
CA ARG A 114 3.28 -27.74 8.95
C ARG A 114 2.76 -26.72 7.94
N TYR A 115 2.33 -25.55 8.42
CA TYR A 115 1.73 -24.48 7.61
C TYR A 115 2.64 -23.26 7.42
N VAL A 116 3.86 -23.32 7.97
CA VAL A 116 4.95 -22.36 7.73
C VAL A 116 5.90 -22.99 6.73
#